data_AF-A0A1B0DHA0-F1
#
_entry.id   AF-A0A1B0DHA0-F1
#
_cell.length_a   1.000
_cell.length_b   1.000
_cell.length_c   1.000
_cell.angle_alpha   90.00
_cell.angle_beta   90.00
_cell.angle_gamma   90.00
#
_symmetry.space_group_name_H-M   'P 1'
#
loop_
_entity.id
_entity.type
_entity.pdbx_description
1 polymer ?
#
loop_
_entity_poly.entity_id
_entity_poly.type
_entity_poly.pdbx_seq_one_letter_code
_entity_poly.pdbx_strand_id
1 'polypeptide(L)' 'MVKIGSYLFGRGNMETTVFEERNYNPRLSKDIDTFVSIMENLNLPYPKMIDKALPANRECGVYDIPEE' A
#
# COMPACT_ATOMS: atom_id res chain seq x y z
N MET A 1 -1.56 18.60 -14.22
CA MET A 1 -2.43 17.74 -13.41
C MET A 1 -1.89 16.32 -13.50
N VAL A 2 -1.15 15.85 -12.48
CA VAL A 2 -0.65 14.47 -12.50
C VAL A 2 -1.85 13.58 -12.21
N LYS A 3 -2.35 12.89 -13.25
CA LYS A 3 -3.24 11.74 -13.08
C LYS A 3 -2.39 10.59 -12.53
N ILE A 4 -2.07 10.70 -11.25
CA ILE A 4 -1.98 9.51 -10.43
C ILE A 4 -3.42 9.05 -10.11
N GLY A 5 -4.47 9.92 -10.10
CA GLY A 5 -5.90 9.57 -10.30
C GLY A 5 -7.01 9.85 -9.22
N SER A 6 -7.81 8.86 -8.77
CA SER A 6 -9.19 8.85 -8.25
C SER A 6 -9.35 8.34 -6.80
N TYR A 7 -9.97 9.16 -5.95
CA TYR A 7 -10.02 8.93 -4.50
C TYR A 7 -10.95 7.84 -4.02
N LEU A 8 -10.45 6.96 -3.14
CA LEU A 8 -11.00 6.60 -1.82
C LEU A 8 -10.58 5.18 -1.42
N PHE A 9 -9.80 5.07 -0.34
CA PHE A 9 -9.46 3.82 0.33
C PHE A 9 -10.77 3.15 0.83
N GLY A 10 -11.31 2.23 0.03
CA GLY A 10 -12.60 1.57 0.29
C GLY A 10 -13.59 1.52 -0.89
N ARG A 11 -13.30 2.12 -2.05
CA ARG A 11 -14.21 2.08 -3.24
C ARG A 11 -13.62 1.53 -4.55
N GLY A 12 -12.43 0.92 -4.51
CA GLY A 12 -11.85 0.24 -5.69
C GLY A 12 -11.32 1.17 -6.78
N ASN A 13 -11.02 2.42 -6.44
CA ASN A 13 -10.46 3.40 -7.36
C ASN A 13 -8.93 3.19 -7.50
N MET A 14 -8.41 3.18 -8.73
CA MET A 14 -7.11 2.54 -9.07
C MET A 14 -5.89 3.48 -9.09
N GLU A 15 -5.94 4.54 -8.29
CA GLU A 15 -5.49 5.84 -8.80
C GLU A 15 -5.63 6.93 -7.64
N THR A 16 -4.98 8.11 -7.68
CA THR A 16 -5.05 9.26 -6.70
C THR A 16 -4.36 10.61 -7.16
N THR A 17 -4.91 11.85 -7.06
CA THR A 17 -4.14 13.14 -7.19
C THR A 17 -3.57 13.72 -5.87
N VAL A 18 -2.45 14.48 -5.93
CA VAL A 18 -1.75 15.03 -4.75
C VAL A 18 -2.59 15.98 -3.87
N PHE A 19 -3.41 16.85 -4.48
CA PHE A 19 -4.21 17.83 -3.71
C PHE A 19 -5.20 17.10 -2.80
N GLU A 20 -5.85 16.08 -3.34
CA GLU A 20 -6.84 15.30 -2.64
C GLU A 20 -6.22 14.43 -1.53
N GLU A 21 -4.95 13.99 -1.61
CA GLU A 21 -4.33 13.06 -0.62
C GLU A 21 -4.14 13.82 0.68
N ARG A 22 -3.57 15.01 0.52
CA ARG A 22 -3.32 15.97 1.59
C ARG A 22 -4.60 16.38 2.32
N ASN A 23 -5.74 16.43 1.64
CA ASN A 23 -7.00 16.92 2.20
C ASN A 23 -7.96 15.81 2.65
N TYR A 24 -7.93 14.63 2.02
CA TYR A 24 -8.97 13.60 2.15
C TYR A 24 -8.46 12.21 2.53
N ASN A 25 -7.14 11.94 2.56
CA ASN A 25 -6.65 10.65 3.03
C ASN A 25 -6.93 10.50 4.54
N PRO A 26 -7.71 9.50 5.00
CA PRO A 26 -8.11 9.40 6.41
C PRO A 26 -6.95 9.11 7.37
N ARG A 27 -5.79 8.67 6.84
CA ARG A 27 -4.55 8.39 7.59
C ARG A 27 -3.53 9.54 7.44
N LEU A 28 -3.21 9.93 6.20
CA LEU A 28 -2.14 10.89 5.90
C LEU A 28 -2.53 12.37 6.07
N SER A 29 -3.82 12.69 6.24
CA SER A 29 -4.27 14.04 6.62
C SER A 29 -4.19 14.33 8.13
N LYS A 30 -3.66 13.39 8.92
CA LYS A 30 -3.48 13.51 10.37
C LYS A 30 -2.08 14.00 10.74
N ASP A 31 -1.92 14.44 11.98
CA ASP A 31 -0.61 14.60 12.60
C ASP A 31 0.12 13.25 12.73
N ILE A 32 1.42 13.31 13.01
CA ILE A 32 2.31 12.15 13.02
C ILE A 32 1.91 11.16 14.12
N ASP A 33 1.59 11.64 15.32
CA ASP A 33 1.30 10.78 16.47
C ASP A 33 -0.03 10.03 16.28
N THR A 34 -1.04 10.72 15.75
CA THR A 34 -2.31 10.10 15.32
C THR A 34 -2.10 9.11 14.17
N PHE A 35 -1.25 9.43 13.18
CA PHE A 35 -0.94 8.51 12.08
C PHE A 35 -0.28 7.22 12.57
N VAL A 36 0.74 7.31 13.42
CA VAL A 36 1.42 6.15 14.02
C VAL A 36 0.41 5.30 14.80
N SER A 37 -0.37 5.94 15.68
CA SER A 37 -1.42 5.29 16.47
C SER A 37 -2.44 4.55 15.60
N ILE A 38 -2.84 5.11 14.46
CA ILE A 38 -3.75 4.43 13.50
C ILE A 38 -3.07 3.21 12.89
N MET A 39 -1.82 3.34 12.43
CA MET A 39 -1.10 2.29 11.70
C MET A 39 -0.76 1.08 12.58
N GLU A 40 -0.38 1.30 13.84
CA GLU A 40 -0.09 0.23 14.81
C GLU A 40 -1.34 -0.59 15.16
N ASN A 41 -2.53 0.04 15.18
CA ASN A 41 -3.77 -0.58 15.63
C ASN A 41 -4.64 -1.18 14.49
N LEU A 42 -4.10 -1.33 13.27
CA LEU A 42 -4.86 -1.85 12.12
C LEU A 42 -5.23 -3.35 12.24
N ASN A 43 -4.61 -4.12 13.13
CA ASN A 43 -4.91 -5.54 13.39
C ASN A 43 -5.04 -6.41 12.10
N LEU A 44 -4.13 -6.20 11.15
CA LEU A 44 -4.18 -6.86 9.84
C LEU A 44 -3.73 -8.33 9.94
N PRO A 45 -4.35 -9.25 9.19
CA PRO A 45 -3.86 -10.62 9.07
C PRO A 45 -2.52 -10.66 8.34
N TYR A 46 -1.76 -11.73 8.56
CA TYR A 46 -0.50 -11.97 7.85
C TYR A 46 -0.74 -11.95 6.31
N PRO A 47 0.08 -11.22 5.51
CA PRO A 47 -0.21 -11.05 4.10
C PRO A 47 -0.04 -12.37 3.32
N LYS A 48 -1.13 -12.88 2.76
CA LYS A 48 -1.25 -14.24 2.18
C LYS A 48 -0.19 -14.67 1.14
N MET A 49 0.53 -13.73 0.55
CA MET A 49 1.51 -13.97 -0.52
C MET A 49 2.94 -13.56 -0.17
N ILE A 50 3.20 -13.05 1.05
CA ILE A 50 4.51 -12.46 1.38
C ILE A 50 5.66 -13.46 1.27
N ASP A 51 5.47 -14.71 1.68
CA ASP A 51 6.49 -15.76 1.64
C ASP A 51 6.95 -16.13 0.21
N LYS A 52 6.10 -15.88 -0.79
CA LYS A 52 6.44 -16.09 -2.22
C LYS A 52 6.83 -14.79 -2.92
N ALA A 53 6.11 -13.70 -2.66
CA ALA A 53 6.33 -12.43 -3.32
C ALA A 53 7.60 -11.71 -2.84
N LEU A 54 7.94 -11.80 -1.55
CA LEU A 54 9.14 -11.15 -1.01
C LEU A 54 10.45 -11.71 -1.62
N PRO A 55 10.70 -13.03 -1.66
CA PRO A 55 11.93 -13.53 -2.31
C PRO A 55 11.90 -13.30 -3.82
N ALA A 56 10.78 -13.53 -4.50
CA ALA A 56 10.67 -13.24 -5.94
C ALA A 56 11.00 -11.77 -6.28
N ASN A 57 10.46 -10.80 -5.53
CA ASN A 57 10.70 -9.39 -5.77
C ASN A 57 12.15 -8.96 -5.47
N ARG A 58 12.85 -9.65 -4.56
CA ARG A 58 14.28 -9.41 -4.29
C ARG A 58 15.17 -9.84 -5.45
N GLU A 59 14.81 -10.94 -6.10
CA GLU A 59 15.54 -11.52 -7.23
C GLU A 59 14.91 -11.11 -8.59
N CYS A 60 14.37 -9.89 -8.68
CA CYS A 60 13.79 -9.30 -9.90
C CYS A 60 12.71 -10.15 -10.62
N GLY A 61 11.99 -10.98 -9.88
CA GLY A 61 10.93 -11.87 -10.37
C GLY A 61 11.32 -13.36 -10.44
N VAL A 62 12.58 -13.71 -10.15
CA VAL A 62 13.10 -15.09 -10.21
C VAL A 62 12.99 -15.77 -8.85
N TYR A 63 12.11 -16.76 -8.70
CA TYR A 63 12.02 -17.57 -7.49
C TYR A 63 11.35 -18.90 -7.78
N ASP A 64 11.82 -19.98 -7.14
CA ASP A 64 11.25 -21.33 -7.27
C ASP A 64 11.23 -21.81 -8.74
N ILE A 65 12.32 -21.54 -9.48
CA ILE A 65 12.52 -22.02 -10.85
C ILE A 65 13.29 -23.35 -10.78
N PRO A 66 12.79 -24.43 -11.42
CA PRO A 66 13.55 -25.69 -11.53
C PRO A 66 14.80 -25.50 -12.41
N GLU A 67 15.90 -26.16 -12.04
CA GLU A 67 17.10 -26.27 -12.89
C GLU A 67 16.82 -27.17 -14.10
N GLU A 68 17.43 -26.87 -15.26
CA GLU A 68 17.35 -27.66 -16.51
C GLU A 68 18.30 -28.86 -16.52
#